data_AF-A0A9X3F3N3-F1
#
_entry.id   AF-A0A9X3F3N3-F1
#
_cell.length_a   1.000
_cell.length_b   1.000
_cell.length_c   1.000
_cell.angle_alpha   90.00
_cell.angle_beta   90.00
_cell.angle_gamma   90.00
#
_symmetry.space_group_name_H-M   'P 1'
#
loop_
_entity.id
_entity.type
_entity.pdbx_description
1 polymer ?
#
loop_
_entity_poly.entity_id
_entity_poly.type
_entity_poly.pdbx_seq_one_letter_code
_entity_poly.pdbx_strand_id
1 'polypeptide(L)'
;MIFMHFASVCVVGLLLAACPGRPSGGDTDGTTTGDPITSTTSDASTATNPPTSTSTGATDTVEPTTTGDEVDPPDGSWEVVVDALPFPLADVHKLTVGRREYDENFANRGVVEVLFDHEEETITVEIRKYAVGDGLDVQNLDRLSLWAFAAPGNPVPNPDPATDCTQDAWKDDCSIYAYYDGQAQPIRIGMDFRVHLPTGYRGLLFVTTEDNIVEDAWPRRGDVTVHDLCSSGEIALEAGRANVRMCRDLSPAPECPPADVQACATFPDGTGVDAWAPDCPCDPALFGQLLVRSAQPFAADIVVDVPDDVWLNATLQNLEVMKPHDCKPQMTDCGPNCQLDDDDEYAITAEFNYPSPAAPAGAGFISPSPAAPAPGSRSSSPERLPARPPTRSCAAT
;
A
#
# COMPACT_ATOMS: atom_id res chain seq x y z
N MET A 1 4.11 24.28 -53.46
CA MET A 1 3.82 25.71 -53.23
C MET A 1 2.31 25.93 -53.28
N ILE A 2 1.62 25.83 -52.15
CA ILE A 2 0.37 26.55 -51.88
C ILE A 2 0.44 26.92 -50.39
N PHE A 3 0.57 28.21 -50.12
CA PHE A 3 0.50 28.83 -48.80
C PHE A 3 -0.97 28.93 -48.39
N MET A 4 -1.29 28.63 -47.13
CA MET A 4 -2.48 29.19 -46.50
C MET A 4 -2.19 29.53 -45.04
N HIS A 5 -2.02 30.83 -44.80
CA HIS A 5 -2.10 31.50 -43.51
C HIS A 5 -3.55 31.52 -43.04
N PHE A 6 -3.77 31.28 -41.75
CA PHE A 6 -4.74 32.05 -40.98
C PHE A 6 -4.16 32.36 -39.60
N ALA A 7 -4.20 33.64 -39.26
CA ALA A 7 -3.81 34.22 -37.99
C ALA A 7 -5.04 34.73 -37.23
N SER A 8 -4.85 35.05 -35.95
CA SER A 8 -5.67 35.93 -35.11
C SER A 8 -6.85 35.21 -34.41
N VAL A 9 -7.16 35.36 -33.11
CA VAL A 9 -7.12 36.53 -32.20
C VAL A 9 -7.01 36.08 -30.73
N CYS A 10 -6.25 36.81 -29.90
CA CYS A 10 -6.29 36.77 -28.43
C CYS A 10 -7.59 37.38 -27.84
N VAL A 11 -8.14 36.80 -26.78
CA VAL A 11 -8.92 37.55 -25.77
C VAL A 11 -8.50 37.11 -24.36
N VAL A 12 -8.10 38.11 -23.57
CA VAL A 12 -7.77 38.07 -22.14
C VAL A 12 -9.07 38.17 -21.32
N GLY A 13 -9.15 37.44 -20.21
CA GLY A 13 -10.24 37.56 -19.24
C GLY A 13 -9.81 37.17 -17.83
N LEU A 14 -9.24 38.13 -17.10
CA LEU A 14 -8.96 38.08 -15.66
C LEU A 14 -10.23 38.47 -14.89
N LEU A 15 -10.63 37.71 -13.85
CA LEU A 15 -11.61 38.20 -12.87
C LEU A 15 -11.30 37.65 -11.47
N LEU A 16 -10.83 38.56 -10.62
CA LEU A 16 -10.83 38.50 -9.16
C LEU A 16 -12.27 38.67 -8.63
N ALA A 17 -12.62 37.93 -7.57
CA ALA A 17 -13.62 38.38 -6.61
C ALA A 17 -13.32 37.83 -5.20
N ALA A 18 -13.25 38.76 -4.25
CA ALA A 18 -13.13 38.54 -2.82
C ALA A 18 -14.51 38.54 -2.13
N CYS A 19 -14.52 38.06 -0.88
CA CYS A 19 -15.64 37.82 0.06
C CYS A 19 -16.66 38.96 0.27
N PRO A 20 -17.83 38.64 0.89
CA PRO A 20 -18.00 39.06 2.29
C PRO A 20 -18.72 38.03 3.19
N GLY A 21 -18.52 38.15 4.50
CA GLY A 21 -19.07 37.23 5.51
C GLY A 21 -20.34 37.68 6.24
N ARG A 22 -20.82 36.76 7.10
CA ARG A 22 -21.71 36.82 8.29
C ARG A 22 -23.13 37.45 8.17
N PRO A 23 -24.14 36.91 8.88
CA PRO A 23 -24.31 37.28 10.29
C PRO A 23 -24.74 36.15 11.25
N SER A 24 -24.63 36.46 12.54
CA SER A 24 -25.14 35.74 13.70
C SER A 24 -26.65 35.97 13.92
N GLY A 25 -27.30 35.00 14.54
CA GLY A 25 -28.57 35.11 15.27
C GLY A 25 -28.93 33.69 15.73
N GLY A 26 -29.38 33.39 16.93
CA GLY A 26 -29.98 34.18 18.00
C GLY A 26 -30.99 33.23 18.67
N ASP A 27 -30.97 33.18 20.00
CA ASP A 27 -31.73 32.27 20.88
C ASP A 27 -33.23 32.20 20.59
N THR A 28 -33.81 31.02 20.80
CA THR A 28 -35.14 30.89 21.43
C THR A 28 -35.27 29.63 22.28
N ASP A 29 -35.65 29.86 23.54
CA ASP A 29 -36.15 28.94 24.55
C ASP A 29 -37.33 28.08 24.07
N GLY A 30 -37.47 26.89 24.66
CA GLY A 30 -38.62 26.00 24.46
C GLY A 30 -38.69 24.85 25.46
N THR A 31 -38.95 25.18 26.73
CA THR A 31 -39.25 24.29 27.86
C THR A 31 -40.48 23.40 27.62
N THR A 32 -40.42 22.11 28.01
CA THR A 32 -41.55 21.30 28.58
C THR A 32 -41.00 19.94 29.05
N THR A 33 -40.71 19.79 30.35
CA THR A 33 -41.46 18.98 31.35
C THR A 33 -41.79 17.54 30.96
N GLY A 34 -41.18 16.58 31.67
CA GLY A 34 -41.62 15.18 31.72
C GLY A 34 -40.64 14.20 32.36
N ASP A 35 -40.47 14.27 33.68
CA ASP A 35 -39.95 13.19 34.55
C ASP A 35 -41.14 12.55 35.30
N PRO A 36 -41.02 11.41 36.03
CA PRO A 36 -39.96 10.38 36.06
C PRO A 36 -40.53 8.93 36.11
N ILE A 37 -39.71 7.90 35.88
CA ILE A 37 -39.91 6.59 36.55
C ILE A 37 -38.59 6.02 37.07
N THR A 38 -38.63 5.77 38.37
CA THR A 38 -37.69 5.15 39.30
C THR A 38 -37.57 3.63 39.11
N SER A 39 -36.38 3.05 39.33
CA SER A 39 -36.17 1.74 40.00
C SER A 39 -34.66 1.45 40.10
N THR A 40 -34.06 1.69 41.27
CA THR A 40 -33.73 0.72 42.34
C THR A 40 -32.35 0.07 42.22
N THR A 41 -31.48 0.65 43.05
CA THR A 41 -30.30 0.15 43.75
C THR A 41 -30.35 -1.31 44.22
N SER A 42 -29.21 -1.99 44.20
CA SER A 42 -28.81 -2.98 45.20
C SER A 42 -27.28 -3.07 45.30
N ASP A 43 -26.78 -2.49 46.38
CA ASP A 43 -25.54 -2.76 47.15
C ASP A 43 -25.27 -4.27 47.36
N ALA A 44 -24.14 -4.81 47.81
CA ALA A 44 -22.78 -4.37 48.13
C ALA A 44 -21.97 -5.62 48.55
N SER A 45 -20.63 -5.52 48.49
CA SER A 45 -19.60 -6.15 49.38
C SER A 45 -19.63 -7.67 49.64
N THR A 46 -18.51 -8.40 49.63
CA THR A 46 -17.46 -8.36 50.69
C THR A 46 -16.24 -9.19 50.29
N ALA A 47 -15.04 -8.74 50.67
CA ALA A 47 -13.76 -9.43 50.52
C ALA A 47 -13.41 -10.30 51.75
N THR A 48 -12.73 -11.44 51.57
CA THR A 48 -11.74 -11.99 52.54
C THR A 48 -10.86 -13.08 51.90
N ASN A 49 -9.53 -12.97 52.04
CA ASN A 49 -8.49 -14.03 51.85
C ASN A 49 -7.89 -14.38 53.25
N PRO A 50 -6.90 -15.29 53.38
CA PRO A 50 -6.82 -16.75 53.16
C PRO A 50 -6.42 -17.46 54.51
N PRO A 51 -5.97 -18.74 54.60
CA PRO A 51 -4.55 -19.07 54.31
C PRO A 51 -4.17 -20.55 53.97
N THR A 52 -2.91 -20.71 53.56
CA THR A 52 -1.95 -21.81 53.87
C THR A 52 -1.71 -22.94 52.85
N SER A 53 -0.41 -23.03 52.58
CA SER A 53 0.42 -23.94 51.79
C SER A 53 0.42 -25.42 52.22
N THR A 54 0.69 -26.32 51.26
CA THR A 54 1.58 -27.48 51.45
C THR A 54 2.23 -27.88 50.12
N SER A 55 3.55 -28.02 50.18
CA SER A 55 4.47 -28.47 49.13
C SER A 55 4.37 -30.00 48.92
N THR A 56 4.47 -30.46 47.66
CA THR A 56 5.14 -31.74 47.37
C THR A 56 5.71 -31.68 45.96
N GLY A 57 7.02 -31.89 45.83
CA GLY A 57 7.75 -31.87 44.57
C GLY A 57 7.36 -33.02 43.65
N ALA A 58 7.19 -32.69 42.37
CA ALA A 58 7.25 -33.61 41.27
C ALA A 58 8.31 -33.10 40.29
N THR A 59 9.23 -33.97 39.92
CA THR A 59 10.28 -33.74 38.94
C THR A 59 9.64 -33.83 37.56
N ASP A 60 9.14 -32.70 37.04
CA ASP A 60 8.69 -32.64 35.65
C ASP A 60 9.91 -32.59 34.73
N THR A 61 10.08 -33.71 34.03
CA THR A 61 10.89 -33.77 32.81
C THR A 61 10.12 -32.96 31.77
N VAL A 62 10.55 -31.72 31.57
CA VAL A 62 10.06 -30.87 30.48
C VAL A 62 10.55 -31.52 29.18
N GLU A 63 9.70 -32.31 28.55
CA GLU A 63 9.82 -32.56 27.12
C GLU A 63 9.73 -31.20 26.42
N PRO A 64 10.58 -30.92 25.42
CA PRO A 64 10.42 -29.72 24.62
C PRO A 64 9.06 -29.83 23.92
N THR A 65 8.10 -29.04 24.39
CA THR A 65 6.89 -28.75 23.63
C THR A 65 7.38 -28.21 22.29
N THR A 66 7.24 -29.02 21.25
CA THR A 66 7.34 -28.58 19.86
C THR A 66 6.55 -27.28 19.79
N THR A 67 7.26 -26.18 19.48
CA THR A 67 6.67 -24.93 19.02
C THR A 67 5.48 -25.28 18.16
N GLY A 68 4.28 -24.89 18.62
CA GLY A 68 3.06 -25.16 17.88
C GLY A 68 3.27 -24.67 16.47
N ASP A 69 3.32 -25.61 15.52
CA ASP A 69 3.26 -25.29 14.11
C ASP A 69 2.02 -24.42 13.97
N GLU A 70 2.24 -23.16 13.61
CA GLU A 70 1.18 -22.22 13.32
C GLU A 70 0.34 -22.88 12.24
N VAL A 71 -0.85 -23.36 12.62
CA VAL A 71 -1.73 -24.07 11.71
C VAL A 71 -2.28 -23.00 10.79
N ASP A 72 -1.61 -22.81 9.66
CA ASP A 72 -2.11 -21.98 8.60
C ASP A 72 -3.52 -22.47 8.24
N PRO A 73 -4.51 -21.56 8.13
CA PRO A 73 -5.84 -21.94 7.71
C PRO A 73 -5.74 -22.71 6.39
N PRO A 74 -6.54 -23.76 6.18
CA PRO A 74 -6.52 -24.49 4.91
C PRO A 74 -6.87 -23.52 3.78
N ASP A 75 -5.87 -23.19 2.98
CA ASP A 75 -6.01 -22.34 1.82
C ASP A 75 -6.81 -23.06 0.72
N GLY A 76 -7.79 -22.36 0.14
CA GLY A 76 -8.43 -22.81 -1.10
C GLY A 76 -7.43 -22.86 -2.26
N SER A 77 -7.79 -23.50 -3.37
CA SER A 77 -7.04 -23.31 -4.61
C SER A 77 -7.29 -21.91 -5.18
N TRP A 78 -6.32 -21.36 -5.90
CA TRP A 78 -6.52 -20.19 -6.74
C TRP A 78 -7.60 -20.49 -7.79
N GLU A 79 -8.51 -19.54 -8.00
CA GLU A 79 -9.60 -19.58 -8.96
C GLU A 79 -9.41 -18.43 -9.96
N VAL A 80 -9.31 -18.76 -11.25
CA VAL A 80 -9.27 -17.76 -12.32
C VAL A 80 -10.66 -17.14 -12.50
N VAL A 81 -10.78 -15.84 -12.28
CA VAL A 81 -12.04 -15.08 -12.41
C VAL A 81 -12.03 -14.11 -13.59
N VAL A 82 -10.84 -13.75 -14.08
CA VAL A 82 -10.62 -13.08 -15.37
C VAL A 82 -9.51 -13.86 -16.07
N ASP A 83 -9.77 -14.37 -17.26
CA ASP A 83 -8.85 -15.23 -18.00
C ASP A 83 -8.43 -14.55 -19.31
N ALA A 84 -7.14 -14.19 -19.40
CA ALA A 84 -6.51 -13.61 -20.59
C ALA A 84 -7.33 -12.50 -21.29
N LEU A 85 -7.92 -11.58 -20.52
CA LEU A 85 -8.71 -10.48 -21.05
C LEU A 85 -7.79 -9.46 -21.74
N PRO A 86 -8.12 -8.92 -22.93
CA PRO A 86 -7.30 -7.91 -23.59
C PRO A 86 -6.95 -6.73 -22.66
N PHE A 87 -5.67 -6.36 -22.60
CA PHE A 87 -5.11 -5.32 -21.75
C PHE A 87 -4.30 -4.34 -22.62
N PRO A 88 -4.95 -3.37 -23.28
CA PRO A 88 -4.30 -2.51 -24.28
C PRO A 88 -3.26 -1.59 -23.61
N LEU A 89 -1.97 -1.88 -23.81
CA LEU A 89 -0.88 -1.17 -23.14
C LEU A 89 -0.83 0.32 -23.43
N ALA A 90 -1.34 0.73 -24.59
CA ALA A 90 -1.38 2.13 -25.00
C ALA A 90 -2.48 2.93 -24.28
N ASP A 91 -3.52 2.26 -23.77
CA ASP A 91 -4.71 2.90 -23.22
C ASP A 91 -4.82 2.75 -21.69
N VAL A 92 -4.16 1.75 -21.10
CA VAL A 92 -4.16 1.53 -19.65
C VAL A 92 -2.95 2.20 -19.01
N HIS A 93 -3.19 3.25 -18.24
CA HIS A 93 -2.16 4.03 -17.56
C HIS A 93 -2.17 3.84 -16.05
N LYS A 94 -3.25 3.29 -15.49
CA LYS A 94 -3.38 3.06 -14.06
C LYS A 94 -4.13 1.77 -13.73
N LEU A 95 -3.60 1.04 -12.76
CA LEU A 95 -4.21 -0.15 -12.18
C LEU A 95 -4.16 -0.06 -10.65
N THR A 96 -5.29 -0.33 -9.99
CA THR A 96 -5.36 -0.42 -8.52
C THR A 96 -5.74 -1.84 -8.10
N VAL A 97 -5.04 -2.41 -7.13
CA VAL A 97 -5.28 -3.75 -6.57
C VAL A 97 -5.41 -3.68 -5.06
N GLY A 98 -6.55 -4.12 -4.55
CA GLY A 98 -6.87 -4.05 -3.14
C GLY A 98 -7.14 -2.63 -2.64
N ARG A 99 -7.61 -2.55 -1.38
CA ARG A 99 -8.02 -1.31 -0.72
C ARG A 99 -8.10 -1.52 0.79
N ARG A 100 -8.17 -0.41 1.52
CA ARG A 100 -8.62 -0.37 2.91
C ARG A 100 -10.14 -0.46 3.02
N GLU A 101 -10.59 -0.85 4.20
CA GLU A 101 -11.99 -0.87 4.61
C GLU A 101 -12.59 0.51 4.41
N TYR A 102 -13.81 0.53 3.91
CA TYR A 102 -14.54 1.77 3.70
C TYR A 102 -16.03 1.50 3.77
N ASP A 103 -16.73 2.28 4.60
CA ASP A 103 -18.18 2.23 4.71
C ASP A 103 -18.69 0.79 4.96
N GLU A 104 -18.02 0.10 5.89
CA GLU A 104 -18.31 -1.28 6.32
C GLU A 104 -18.19 -2.35 5.20
N ASN A 105 -17.69 -1.96 4.04
CA ASN A 105 -17.40 -2.84 2.91
C ASN A 105 -15.96 -3.35 2.94
N PHE A 106 -15.72 -4.39 2.16
CA PHE A 106 -14.56 -5.27 2.31
C PHE A 106 -13.20 -4.57 2.11
N ALA A 107 -12.30 -4.79 3.06
CA ALA A 107 -10.88 -4.46 2.98
C ALA A 107 -10.07 -5.65 2.51
N ASN A 108 -9.04 -5.43 1.69
CA ASN A 108 -8.19 -6.53 1.28
C ASN A 108 -7.25 -6.98 2.41
N ARG A 109 -7.69 -7.99 3.16
CA ARG A 109 -6.99 -8.56 4.33
C ARG A 109 -6.10 -9.76 4.03
N GLY A 110 -5.92 -10.04 2.74
CA GLY A 110 -5.19 -11.20 2.23
C GLY A 110 -3.88 -10.83 1.54
N VAL A 111 -3.28 -11.83 0.93
CA VAL A 111 -2.07 -11.70 0.13
C VAL A 111 -2.42 -11.07 -1.22
N VAL A 112 -1.57 -10.16 -1.68
CA VAL A 112 -1.62 -9.66 -3.06
C VAL A 112 -0.34 -10.03 -3.78
N GLU A 113 -0.49 -10.74 -4.90
CA GLU A 113 0.58 -11.05 -5.85
C GLU A 113 0.31 -10.30 -7.16
N VAL A 114 1.26 -9.49 -7.62
CA VAL A 114 1.22 -8.88 -8.96
C VAL A 114 2.43 -9.36 -9.74
N LEU A 115 2.19 -10.07 -10.85
CA LEU A 115 3.20 -10.77 -11.63
C LEU A 115 3.25 -10.18 -13.04
N PHE A 116 4.40 -9.64 -13.43
CA PHE A 116 4.66 -9.20 -14.80
C PHE A 116 5.34 -10.34 -15.55
N ASP A 117 4.58 -11.33 -16.01
CA ASP A 117 5.12 -12.65 -16.31
C ASP A 117 4.87 -13.17 -17.74
N HIS A 118 4.24 -12.36 -18.60
CA HIS A 118 3.96 -12.74 -19.99
C HIS A 118 4.11 -11.56 -20.96
N GLU A 119 4.17 -11.83 -22.26
CA GLU A 119 4.37 -10.80 -23.30
C GLU A 119 3.05 -10.34 -23.93
N GLU A 120 2.04 -11.20 -23.92
CA GLU A 120 0.73 -10.92 -24.48
C GLU A 120 0.06 -9.76 -23.75
N GLU A 121 -0.55 -8.83 -24.49
CA GLU A 121 -1.32 -7.70 -23.94
C GLU A 121 -2.65 -8.18 -23.35
N THR A 122 -2.57 -8.97 -22.27
CA THR A 122 -3.70 -9.56 -21.57
C THR A 122 -3.56 -9.43 -20.06
N ILE A 123 -4.66 -9.49 -19.33
CA ILE A 123 -4.67 -9.56 -17.87
C ILE A 123 -5.38 -10.84 -17.43
N THR A 124 -4.79 -11.53 -16.45
CA THR A 124 -5.43 -12.65 -15.75
C THR A 124 -5.54 -12.28 -14.28
N VAL A 125 -6.73 -12.48 -13.71
CA VAL A 125 -6.98 -12.25 -12.28
C VAL A 125 -7.41 -13.57 -11.66
N GLU A 126 -6.62 -14.05 -10.71
CA GLU A 126 -6.97 -15.16 -9.85
C GLU A 126 -7.34 -14.63 -8.46
N ILE A 127 -8.29 -15.30 -7.83
CA ILE A 127 -8.67 -15.07 -6.45
C ILE A 127 -8.51 -16.33 -5.63
N ARG A 128 -8.29 -16.17 -4.34
CA ARG A 128 -8.36 -17.29 -3.39
C ARG A 128 -9.08 -16.84 -2.13
N LYS A 129 -10.27 -17.37 -1.92
CA LYS A 129 -11.09 -17.06 -0.74
C LYS A 129 -10.63 -17.90 0.45
N TYR A 130 -10.65 -17.33 1.65
CA TYR A 130 -10.27 -18.03 2.87
C TYR A 130 -11.15 -17.63 4.05
N ALA A 131 -11.21 -18.52 5.05
CA ALA A 131 -11.82 -18.23 6.33
C ALA A 131 -10.99 -18.85 7.48
N VAL A 132 -10.90 -18.15 8.62
CA VAL A 132 -10.06 -18.54 9.77
C VAL A 132 -10.93 -18.86 11.01
N GLY A 133 -10.71 -20.01 11.67
CA GLY A 133 -11.38 -20.42 12.91
C GLY A 133 -12.11 -21.77 12.86
N ASP A 134 -12.56 -22.27 14.02
CA ASP A 134 -13.04 -23.66 14.18
C ASP A 134 -14.51 -23.91 13.77
N GLY A 135 -15.24 -22.86 13.39
CA GLY A 135 -16.69 -22.90 13.10
C GLY A 135 -17.06 -22.21 11.79
N LEU A 136 -16.17 -22.29 10.79
CA LEU A 136 -16.25 -21.50 9.56
C LEU A 136 -17.61 -21.62 8.90
N ASP A 137 -18.31 -20.49 8.85
CA ASP A 137 -19.49 -20.34 8.02
C ASP A 137 -19.03 -20.12 6.59
N VAL A 138 -18.59 -21.22 5.95
CA VAL A 138 -18.19 -21.28 4.54
C VAL A 138 -19.24 -20.68 3.60
N GLN A 139 -20.50 -20.59 4.05
CA GLN A 139 -21.60 -19.95 3.32
C GLN A 139 -21.34 -18.44 3.10
N ASN A 140 -20.51 -17.80 3.94
CA ASN A 140 -20.13 -16.40 3.72
C ASN A 140 -19.06 -16.23 2.63
N LEU A 141 -18.32 -17.29 2.26
CA LEU A 141 -17.36 -17.21 1.14
C LEU A 141 -18.08 -17.07 -0.21
N ASP A 142 -19.30 -17.58 -0.32
CA ASP A 142 -20.12 -17.42 -1.54
C ASP A 142 -20.57 -15.97 -1.75
N ARG A 143 -20.55 -15.16 -0.69
CA ARG A 143 -20.86 -13.72 -0.72
C ARG A 143 -19.65 -12.88 -1.08
N LEU A 144 -18.46 -13.46 -1.12
CA LEU A 144 -17.25 -12.80 -1.58
C LEU A 144 -17.15 -12.91 -3.11
N SER A 145 -16.86 -11.81 -3.78
CA SER A 145 -16.60 -11.81 -5.21
C SER A 145 -15.55 -10.78 -5.59
N LEU A 146 -14.98 -10.95 -6.78
CA LEU A 146 -14.22 -9.90 -7.43
C LEU A 146 -15.13 -8.70 -7.74
N TRP A 147 -14.62 -7.50 -7.53
CA TRP A 147 -15.18 -6.26 -8.03
C TRP A 147 -14.10 -5.55 -8.85
N ALA A 148 -14.29 -5.44 -10.17
CA ALA A 148 -13.31 -4.90 -11.09
C ALA A 148 -13.94 -3.82 -11.99
N PHE A 149 -13.85 -2.54 -11.60
CA PHE A 149 -14.52 -1.44 -12.30
C PHE A 149 -13.66 -0.18 -12.41
N ALA A 150 -13.86 0.58 -13.49
CA ALA A 150 -13.25 1.88 -13.77
C ALA A 150 -14.03 3.01 -13.08
N ALA A 151 -14.26 2.88 -11.77
CA ALA A 151 -14.98 3.85 -10.97
C ALA A 151 -14.27 4.04 -9.64
N PRO A 152 -13.87 5.28 -9.28
CA PRO A 152 -13.38 5.55 -7.93
C PRO A 152 -14.56 5.43 -6.96
N GLY A 153 -14.39 4.69 -5.87
CA GLY A 153 -15.38 4.68 -4.78
C GLY A 153 -15.57 3.35 -4.08
N ASN A 154 -16.68 3.24 -3.35
CA ASN A 154 -17.08 2.03 -2.66
C ASN A 154 -17.68 1.02 -3.68
N PRO A 155 -17.29 -0.26 -3.67
CA PRO A 155 -18.01 -1.30 -4.37
C PRO A 155 -19.51 -1.24 -4.04
N VAL A 156 -20.33 -1.16 -5.08
CA VAL A 156 -21.79 -1.19 -4.95
C VAL A 156 -22.33 -2.48 -5.55
N PRO A 157 -23.47 -3.00 -5.05
CA PRO A 157 -24.19 -4.06 -5.73
C PRO A 157 -24.68 -3.53 -7.09
N ASN A 158 -24.34 -4.21 -8.18
CA ASN A 158 -24.73 -3.87 -9.56
C ASN A 158 -24.21 -2.49 -10.03
N PRO A 159 -22.88 -2.31 -10.12
CA PRO A 159 -22.29 -1.12 -10.74
C PRO A 159 -22.67 -1.02 -12.23
N ASP A 160 -22.43 0.14 -12.83
CA ASP A 160 -22.68 0.38 -14.25
C ASP A 160 -21.87 -0.61 -15.11
N PRO A 161 -22.49 -1.45 -15.95
CA PRO A 161 -21.77 -2.38 -16.83
C PRO A 161 -20.79 -1.65 -17.78
N ALA A 162 -21.03 -0.38 -18.10
CA ALA A 162 -20.11 0.40 -18.93
C ALA A 162 -18.74 0.60 -18.27
N THR A 163 -18.65 0.55 -16.93
CA THR A 163 -17.38 0.66 -16.20
C THR A 163 -16.79 -0.70 -15.80
N ASP A 164 -17.44 -1.82 -16.15
CA ASP A 164 -16.96 -3.17 -15.84
C ASP A 164 -15.65 -3.48 -16.59
N CYS A 165 -14.57 -3.68 -15.85
CA CYS A 165 -13.25 -3.95 -16.42
C CYS A 165 -13.08 -5.39 -16.87
N THR A 166 -14.05 -6.27 -16.59
CA THR A 166 -14.03 -7.68 -16.96
C THR A 166 -14.71 -7.95 -18.32
N GLN A 167 -15.27 -6.92 -18.95
CA GLN A 167 -15.99 -7.02 -20.23
C GLN A 167 -15.14 -6.46 -21.38
N ASP A 168 -15.06 -7.23 -22.48
CA ASP A 168 -14.37 -6.91 -23.75
C ASP A 168 -12.86 -6.68 -23.64
N ALA A 169 -12.42 -5.64 -22.93
CA ALA A 169 -11.04 -5.27 -22.69
C ALA A 169 -10.91 -4.51 -21.37
N TRP A 170 -9.74 -4.61 -20.75
CA TRP A 170 -9.40 -3.83 -19.57
C TRP A 170 -9.41 -2.34 -19.90
N LYS A 171 -9.89 -1.53 -18.96
CA LYS A 171 -10.06 -0.08 -19.12
C LYS A 171 -9.01 0.65 -18.28
N ASP A 172 -8.78 1.91 -18.60
CA ASP A 172 -7.95 2.77 -17.75
C ASP A 172 -8.60 3.01 -16.38
N ASP A 173 -7.77 3.25 -15.36
CA ASP A 173 -8.17 3.52 -13.97
C ASP A 173 -9.06 2.42 -13.34
N CYS A 174 -8.95 1.18 -13.84
CA CYS A 174 -9.63 0.03 -13.27
C CYS A 174 -9.09 -0.31 -11.87
N SER A 175 -10.01 -0.68 -11.01
CA SER A 175 -9.72 -1.09 -9.64
C SER A 175 -10.17 -2.53 -9.38
N ILE A 176 -9.27 -3.39 -8.91
CA ILE A 176 -9.52 -4.76 -8.46
C ILE A 176 -9.72 -4.73 -6.95
N TYR A 177 -10.96 -4.89 -6.50
CA TYR A 177 -11.32 -4.97 -5.09
C TYR A 177 -12.01 -6.29 -4.79
N ALA A 178 -12.00 -6.62 -3.51
CA ALA A 178 -12.85 -7.66 -2.99
C ALA A 178 -14.17 -7.01 -2.58
N TYR A 179 -15.27 -7.66 -2.93
CA TYR A 179 -16.61 -7.22 -2.58
C TYR A 179 -17.28 -8.30 -1.74
N TYR A 180 -18.02 -7.85 -0.72
CA TYR A 180 -18.84 -8.71 0.10
C TYR A 180 -20.30 -8.32 -0.05
N ASP A 181 -21.14 -9.22 -0.54
CA ASP A 181 -22.59 -9.02 -0.64
C ASP A 181 -23.24 -9.08 0.75
N GLY A 182 -23.12 -8.02 1.54
CA GLY A 182 -23.67 -7.91 2.89
C GLY A 182 -23.54 -6.52 3.49
N GLN A 183 -24.09 -6.34 4.70
CA GLN A 183 -23.94 -5.07 5.43
C GLN A 183 -22.55 -4.90 6.03
N ALA A 184 -21.95 -5.99 6.53
CA ALA A 184 -20.61 -5.97 7.11
C ALA A 184 -19.90 -7.31 6.84
N GLN A 185 -18.63 -7.23 6.43
CA GLN A 185 -17.77 -8.39 6.24
C GLN A 185 -17.44 -9.05 7.59
N PRO A 186 -17.64 -10.37 7.74
CA PRO A 186 -17.12 -11.11 8.88
C PRO A 186 -15.60 -10.93 9.03
N ILE A 187 -15.16 -10.67 10.26
CA ILE A 187 -13.76 -10.36 10.60
C ILE A 187 -12.79 -11.45 10.12
N ARG A 188 -13.22 -12.70 10.09
CA ARG A 188 -12.38 -13.87 9.80
C ARG A 188 -12.51 -14.46 8.40
N ILE A 189 -13.10 -13.73 7.46
CA ILE A 189 -13.11 -14.14 6.05
C ILE A 189 -12.29 -13.17 5.22
N GLY A 190 -11.68 -13.65 4.14
CA GLY A 190 -10.96 -12.78 3.24
C GLY A 190 -10.76 -13.38 1.85
N MET A 191 -10.04 -12.65 1.02
CA MET A 191 -9.73 -13.02 -0.36
C MET A 191 -8.33 -12.53 -0.68
N ASP A 192 -7.50 -13.42 -1.20
CA ASP A 192 -6.21 -13.10 -1.81
C ASP A 192 -6.41 -12.76 -3.28
N PHE A 193 -5.50 -11.95 -3.83
CA PHE A 193 -5.44 -11.63 -5.26
C PHE A 193 -4.12 -12.08 -5.86
N ARG A 194 -4.19 -12.65 -7.07
CA ARG A 194 -3.04 -12.77 -7.96
C ARG A 194 -3.40 -12.16 -9.31
N VAL A 195 -2.62 -11.17 -9.73
CA VAL A 195 -2.84 -10.44 -10.98
C VAL A 195 -1.64 -10.66 -11.88
N HIS A 196 -1.88 -11.25 -13.04
CA HIS A 196 -0.86 -11.42 -14.08
C HIS A 196 -1.00 -10.29 -15.10
N LEU A 197 0.09 -9.60 -15.38
CA LEU A 197 0.18 -8.46 -16.28
C LEU A 197 1.24 -8.69 -17.35
N PRO A 198 1.12 -8.02 -18.51
CA PRO A 198 2.16 -8.03 -19.51
C PRO A 198 3.43 -7.36 -18.97
N THR A 199 4.58 -7.97 -19.25
CA THR A 199 5.93 -7.42 -19.00
C THR A 199 6.14 -6.05 -19.64
N GLY A 200 5.36 -5.70 -20.66
CA GLY A 200 5.36 -4.39 -21.32
C GLY A 200 4.59 -3.28 -20.58
N TYR A 201 3.86 -3.57 -19.50
CA TYR A 201 3.10 -2.55 -18.77
C TYR A 201 4.02 -1.51 -18.13
N ARG A 202 3.73 -0.23 -18.37
CA ARG A 202 4.50 0.92 -17.85
C ARG A 202 3.63 1.93 -17.10
N GLY A 203 2.35 1.64 -16.91
CA GLY A 203 1.43 2.50 -16.15
C GLY A 203 1.64 2.39 -14.63
N LEU A 204 0.93 3.25 -13.90
CA LEU A 204 0.95 3.32 -12.44
C LEU A 204 0.30 2.09 -11.82
N LEU A 205 0.99 1.47 -10.87
CA LEU A 205 0.48 0.37 -10.06
C LEU A 205 0.21 0.84 -8.63
N PHE A 206 -1.03 0.74 -8.17
CA PHE A 206 -1.41 0.98 -6.78
C PHE A 206 -1.80 -0.33 -6.12
N VAL A 207 -1.09 -0.74 -5.08
CA VAL A 207 -1.44 -1.93 -4.29
C VAL A 207 -1.77 -1.51 -2.88
N THR A 208 -2.89 -1.97 -2.35
CA THR A 208 -3.27 -1.71 -0.96
C THR A 208 -3.78 -2.96 -0.27
N THR A 209 -3.21 -3.26 0.88
CA THR A 209 -3.67 -4.28 1.83
C THR A 209 -3.93 -3.65 3.20
N GLU A 210 -4.77 -4.30 3.99
CA GLU A 210 -5.09 -3.90 5.36
C GLU A 210 -5.10 -5.13 6.26
N ASP A 211 -4.67 -5.01 7.51
CA ASP A 211 -4.71 -6.15 8.43
C ASP A 211 -6.04 -6.19 9.19
N ASN A 212 -6.38 -7.37 9.69
CA ASN A 212 -7.40 -7.45 10.74
C ASN A 212 -6.77 -7.08 12.08
N ILE A 213 -6.94 -5.82 12.47
CA ILE A 213 -6.41 -5.28 13.73
C ILE A 213 -7.32 -5.54 14.93
N VAL A 214 -8.51 -6.10 14.71
CA VAL A 214 -9.48 -6.38 15.78
C VAL A 214 -9.07 -7.62 16.58
N GLU A 215 -8.32 -8.53 15.96
CA GLU A 215 -7.87 -9.77 16.57
C GLU A 215 -6.33 -9.83 16.62
N ASP A 216 -5.76 -9.70 17.82
CA ASP A 216 -4.30 -9.72 18.03
C ASP A 216 -3.62 -11.00 17.48
N ALA A 217 -4.33 -12.12 17.53
CA ALA A 217 -3.88 -13.43 17.08
C ALA A 217 -4.23 -13.70 15.60
N TRP A 218 -4.54 -12.66 14.81
CA TRP A 218 -4.83 -12.81 13.39
C TRP A 218 -3.59 -13.34 12.64
N PRO A 219 -3.65 -14.56 12.08
CA PRO A 219 -2.46 -15.21 11.54
C PRO A 219 -2.09 -14.71 10.14
N ARG A 220 -3.04 -14.15 9.38
CA ARG A 220 -2.83 -13.78 7.97
C ARG A 220 -2.62 -12.28 7.79
N ARG A 221 -1.38 -11.84 7.74
CA ARG A 221 -1.03 -10.45 7.40
C ARG A 221 -1.26 -10.15 5.92
N GLY A 222 -1.53 -8.89 5.59
CA GLY A 222 -1.69 -8.39 4.24
C GLY A 222 -0.38 -8.28 3.48
N ASP A 223 0.29 -9.41 3.23
CA ASP A 223 1.55 -9.46 2.50
C ASP A 223 1.36 -9.07 1.01
N VAL A 224 2.31 -8.31 0.47
CA VAL A 224 2.34 -7.88 -0.93
C VAL A 224 3.59 -8.40 -1.59
N THR A 225 3.42 -9.04 -2.74
CA THR A 225 4.53 -9.44 -3.62
C THR A 225 4.31 -8.86 -5.01
N VAL A 226 5.32 -8.16 -5.54
CA VAL A 226 5.32 -7.66 -6.91
C VAL A 226 6.57 -8.18 -7.62
N HIS A 227 6.38 -8.91 -8.71
CA HIS A 227 7.46 -9.49 -9.49
C HIS A 227 7.63 -8.79 -10.84
N ASP A 228 8.84 -8.30 -11.09
CA ASP A 228 9.29 -7.65 -12.33
C ASP A 228 8.55 -6.34 -12.65
N LEU A 229 8.41 -5.49 -11.64
CA LEU A 229 7.84 -4.15 -11.82
C LEU A 229 8.77 -3.28 -12.68
N CYS A 230 8.30 -2.88 -13.87
CA CYS A 230 9.00 -1.95 -14.76
C CYS A 230 8.45 -0.53 -14.73
N SER A 231 7.58 -0.20 -13.78
CA SER A 231 6.83 1.06 -13.76
C SER A 231 6.85 1.73 -12.40
N SER A 232 6.23 2.90 -12.34
CA SER A 232 5.97 3.62 -11.10
C SER A 232 4.78 3.02 -10.34
N GLY A 233 4.74 3.23 -9.03
CA GLY A 233 3.63 2.76 -8.21
C GLY A 233 3.69 3.14 -6.75
N GLU A 234 2.62 2.78 -6.05
CA GLU A 234 2.50 2.90 -4.60
C GLU A 234 2.00 1.58 -4.02
N ILE A 235 2.68 1.11 -2.98
CA ILE A 235 2.28 -0.04 -2.18
C ILE A 235 2.03 0.45 -0.75
N ALA A 236 0.79 0.30 -0.30
CA ALA A 236 0.38 0.61 1.05
C ALA A 236 -0.07 -0.67 1.77
N LEU A 237 0.53 -0.96 2.91
CA LEU A 237 0.17 -2.07 3.77
C LEU A 237 0.04 -1.59 5.22
N GLU A 238 -0.66 -2.34 6.07
CA GLU A 238 -0.67 -2.06 7.51
C GLU A 238 0.51 -2.74 8.20
N ALA A 239 0.40 -4.02 8.52
CA ALA A 239 1.53 -4.85 8.91
C ALA A 239 1.68 -5.99 7.91
N GLY A 240 2.82 -6.68 7.97
CA GLY A 240 3.15 -7.75 7.03
C GLY A 240 4.44 -7.46 6.28
N ARG A 241 4.53 -8.01 5.08
CA ARG A 241 5.74 -7.96 4.25
C ARG A 241 5.42 -7.42 2.87
N ALA A 242 6.25 -6.52 2.38
CA ALA A 242 6.27 -6.11 0.99
C ALA A 242 7.56 -6.61 0.33
N ASN A 243 7.43 -7.44 -0.69
CA ASN A 243 8.55 -7.91 -1.50
C ASN A 243 8.36 -7.44 -2.94
N VAL A 244 9.14 -6.46 -3.35
CA VAL A 244 9.08 -5.89 -4.69
C VAL A 244 10.37 -6.22 -5.42
N ARG A 245 10.27 -6.96 -6.52
CA ARG A 245 11.36 -7.09 -7.47
C ARG A 245 11.10 -6.17 -8.65
N MET A 246 11.94 -5.17 -8.83
CA MET A 246 11.96 -4.35 -10.03
C MET A 246 12.47 -5.17 -11.20
N CYS A 247 12.00 -4.86 -12.41
CA CYS A 247 12.44 -5.58 -13.59
C CYS A 247 13.89 -5.26 -13.94
N ARG A 248 14.53 -6.17 -14.68
CA ARG A 248 15.97 -6.09 -14.99
C ARG A 248 16.32 -4.92 -15.92
N ASP A 249 15.43 -4.54 -16.81
CA ASP A 249 15.59 -3.46 -17.80
C ASP A 249 14.93 -2.15 -17.32
N LEU A 250 14.95 -1.90 -16.00
CA LEU A 250 14.35 -0.72 -15.41
C LEU A 250 14.95 0.57 -15.99
N SER A 251 14.09 1.40 -16.59
CA SER A 251 14.45 2.75 -17.02
C SER A 251 14.31 3.73 -15.86
N PRO A 252 15.24 4.69 -15.68
CA PRO A 252 15.06 5.80 -14.74
C PRO A 252 13.78 6.62 -15.01
N ALA A 253 13.30 6.64 -16.25
CA ALA A 253 12.07 7.30 -16.67
C ALA A 253 11.19 6.34 -17.49
N PRO A 254 10.45 5.41 -16.84
CA PRO A 254 9.72 4.35 -17.51
C PRO A 254 8.51 4.85 -18.33
N GLU A 255 7.99 6.04 -17.99
CA GLU A 255 6.88 6.68 -18.71
C GLU A 255 7.36 7.57 -19.88
N CYS A 256 8.67 7.82 -19.97
CA CYS A 256 9.24 8.59 -21.07
C CYS A 256 9.41 7.70 -22.32
N PRO A 257 9.15 8.21 -23.54
CA PRO A 257 9.37 7.45 -24.76
C PRO A 257 10.81 6.90 -24.85
N PRO A 258 11.02 5.64 -25.28
CA PRO A 258 12.36 5.04 -25.29
C PRO A 258 13.42 5.82 -26.09
N ALA A 259 13.00 6.51 -27.16
CA ALA A 259 13.90 7.34 -27.96
C ALA A 259 14.41 8.58 -27.19
N ASP A 260 13.56 9.14 -26.33
CA ASP A 260 13.89 10.30 -25.51
C ASP A 260 14.80 9.89 -24.34
N VAL A 261 14.50 8.76 -23.68
CA VAL A 261 15.39 8.15 -22.67
C VAL A 261 16.78 7.89 -23.25
N GLN A 262 16.87 7.31 -24.45
CA GLN A 262 18.14 7.06 -25.11
C GLN A 262 18.91 8.36 -25.37
N ALA A 263 18.23 9.43 -25.81
CA ALA A 263 18.86 10.73 -26.03
C ALA A 263 19.39 11.33 -24.72
N CYS A 264 18.72 11.07 -23.59
CA CYS A 264 19.20 11.49 -22.28
C CYS A 264 20.40 10.68 -21.82
N ALA A 265 20.38 9.36 -21.97
CA ALA A 265 21.39 8.45 -21.45
C ALA A 265 22.73 8.49 -22.19
N THR A 266 22.79 9.00 -23.42
CA THR A 266 24.02 9.05 -24.25
C THR A 266 24.62 10.45 -24.37
N PHE A 267 24.48 11.30 -23.36
CA PHE A 267 25.03 12.65 -23.41
C PHE A 267 26.56 12.62 -23.24
N PRO A 268 27.35 13.19 -24.16
CA PRO A 268 28.80 13.24 -24.00
C PRO A 268 29.18 14.36 -23.02
N ASP A 269 29.53 14.00 -21.78
CA ASP A 269 29.93 14.95 -20.73
C ASP A 269 31.38 15.47 -20.87
N GLY A 270 32.13 14.97 -21.85
CA GLY A 270 33.53 15.31 -22.09
C GLY A 270 34.54 14.54 -21.23
N THR A 271 34.09 13.65 -20.34
CA THR A 271 34.94 12.73 -19.56
C THR A 271 35.17 11.40 -20.29
N GLY A 272 34.39 11.12 -21.34
CA GLY A 272 34.45 9.89 -22.12
C GLY A 272 33.55 8.78 -21.58
N VAL A 273 32.69 9.10 -20.62
CA VAL A 273 31.59 8.26 -20.13
C VAL A 273 30.28 8.92 -20.58
N ASP A 274 29.31 8.11 -20.99
CA ASP A 274 27.97 8.61 -21.31
C ASP A 274 27.30 9.09 -20.01
N ALA A 275 26.72 10.28 -20.07
CA ALA A 275 26.03 10.92 -18.95
C ALA A 275 24.54 11.08 -19.24
N TRP A 276 23.79 11.39 -18.19
CA TRP A 276 22.42 11.87 -18.34
C TRP A 276 22.42 13.34 -18.78
N ALA A 277 21.73 13.66 -19.88
CA ALA A 277 21.65 15.01 -20.41
C ALA A 277 20.99 15.98 -19.41
N PRO A 278 21.57 17.16 -19.13
CA PRO A 278 20.90 18.18 -18.33
C PRO A 278 19.64 18.74 -19.01
N ASP A 279 19.67 18.79 -20.36
CA ASP A 279 18.55 19.21 -21.20
C ASP A 279 17.72 18.00 -21.69
N CYS A 280 17.63 16.95 -20.86
CA CYS A 280 16.85 15.75 -21.17
C CYS A 280 15.39 16.13 -21.51
N PRO A 281 14.84 15.70 -22.66
CA PRO A 281 13.45 16.00 -23.03
C PRO A 281 12.40 15.30 -22.15
N CYS A 282 12.79 14.29 -21.36
CA CYS A 282 11.89 13.67 -20.39
C CYS A 282 11.57 14.68 -19.28
N ASP A 283 10.28 14.99 -19.09
CA ASP A 283 9.82 15.79 -17.95
C ASP A 283 10.25 15.08 -16.65
N PRO A 284 10.83 15.80 -15.66
CA PRO A 284 11.13 15.25 -14.34
C PRO A 284 9.97 14.49 -13.68
N ALA A 285 8.72 14.83 -14.01
CA ALA A 285 7.53 14.12 -13.53
C ALA A 285 7.36 12.70 -14.11
N LEU A 286 8.09 12.34 -15.17
CA LEU A 286 8.06 11.02 -15.81
C LEU A 286 9.19 10.09 -15.32
N PHE A 287 10.00 10.54 -14.37
CA PHE A 287 10.94 9.67 -13.68
C PHE A 287 10.16 8.64 -12.86
N GLY A 288 10.67 7.41 -12.84
CA GLY A 288 10.01 6.31 -12.18
C GLY A 288 9.95 6.55 -10.68
N GLN A 289 8.84 6.20 -10.03
CA GLN A 289 8.71 6.33 -8.59
C GLN A 289 8.06 5.10 -7.98
N LEU A 290 8.70 4.48 -6.98
CA LEU A 290 8.10 3.42 -6.16
C LEU A 290 8.00 3.88 -4.70
N LEU A 291 6.78 4.06 -4.22
CA LEU A 291 6.52 4.36 -2.80
C LEU A 291 6.01 3.09 -2.11
N VAL A 292 6.78 2.53 -1.18
CA VAL A 292 6.29 1.47 -0.28
C VAL A 292 6.14 2.04 1.12
N ARG A 293 4.95 1.92 1.72
CA ARG A 293 4.69 2.47 3.04
C ARG A 293 3.81 1.59 3.91
N SER A 294 4.17 1.56 5.19
CA SER A 294 3.38 0.98 6.27
C SER A 294 2.47 2.03 6.89
N ALA A 295 1.18 1.76 7.03
CA ALA A 295 0.25 2.63 7.72
C ALA A 295 0.50 2.61 9.23
N GLN A 296 0.45 3.78 9.86
CA GLN A 296 0.50 3.86 11.32
C GLN A 296 -0.69 3.14 11.98
N PRO A 297 -0.49 2.61 13.20
CA PRO A 297 0.76 2.60 14.00
C PRO A 297 1.67 1.40 13.70
N PHE A 298 1.47 0.73 12.57
CA PHE A 298 2.10 -0.55 12.27
C PHE A 298 3.45 -0.38 11.58
N ALA A 299 4.24 -1.46 11.65
CA ALA A 299 5.49 -1.63 10.92
C ALA A 299 5.38 -2.83 9.99
N ALA A 300 6.06 -2.74 8.85
CA ALA A 300 6.14 -3.81 7.86
C ALA A 300 7.60 -4.10 7.52
N ASP A 301 7.87 -5.34 7.09
CA ASP A 301 9.16 -5.70 6.52
C ASP A 301 9.11 -5.41 5.02
N ILE A 302 9.95 -4.49 4.54
CA ILE A 302 9.94 -4.03 3.15
C ILE A 302 11.27 -4.42 2.52
N VAL A 303 11.19 -5.15 1.40
CA VAL A 303 12.32 -5.51 0.54
C VAL A 303 12.01 -5.02 -0.86
N VAL A 304 12.95 -4.26 -1.42
CA VAL A 304 12.89 -3.77 -2.80
C VAL A 304 14.18 -4.17 -3.50
N ASP A 305 14.09 -5.17 -4.37
CA ASP A 305 15.20 -5.65 -5.21
C ASP A 305 15.24 -4.84 -6.52
N VAL A 306 16.34 -4.13 -6.75
CA VAL A 306 16.53 -3.18 -7.85
C VAL A 306 17.76 -3.58 -8.67
N PRO A 307 17.76 -3.45 -10.02
CA PRO A 307 18.95 -3.66 -10.84
C PRO A 307 20.15 -2.83 -10.38
N ASP A 308 21.34 -3.39 -10.51
CA ASP A 308 22.59 -2.79 -10.03
C ASP A 308 23.13 -1.68 -10.94
N ASP A 309 22.52 -1.46 -12.10
CA ASP A 309 22.93 -0.47 -13.11
C ASP A 309 22.01 0.74 -13.24
N VAL A 310 20.82 0.71 -12.60
CA VAL A 310 19.87 1.82 -12.68
C VAL A 310 20.31 2.99 -11.79
N TRP A 311 20.16 4.21 -12.30
CA TRP A 311 20.26 5.42 -11.48
C TRP A 311 19.06 5.52 -10.55
N LEU A 312 19.31 5.36 -9.25
CA LEU A 312 18.29 5.24 -8.19
C LEU A 312 18.56 6.28 -7.10
N ASN A 313 17.51 6.98 -6.69
CA ASN A 313 17.47 7.78 -5.47
C ASN A 313 16.55 7.11 -4.45
N ALA A 314 17.14 6.52 -3.41
CA ALA A 314 16.42 5.79 -2.37
C ALA A 314 16.37 6.59 -1.08
N THR A 315 15.22 6.59 -0.42
CA THR A 315 15.03 7.20 0.90
C THR A 315 14.31 6.21 1.80
N LEU A 316 14.91 5.82 2.91
CA LEU A 316 14.33 4.93 3.91
C LEU A 316 14.13 5.68 5.21
N GLN A 317 12.88 5.76 5.68
CA GLN A 317 12.53 6.51 6.87
C GLN A 317 11.72 5.66 7.83
N ASN A 318 12.03 5.78 9.12
CA ASN A 318 11.13 5.40 10.20
C ASN A 318 10.68 6.66 10.95
N LEU A 319 9.42 7.07 10.73
CA LEU A 319 8.87 8.30 11.30
C LEU A 319 8.15 8.07 12.63
N GLU A 320 8.32 6.93 13.31
CA GLU A 320 7.74 6.69 14.63
C GLU A 320 8.01 7.89 15.58
N VAL A 321 6.95 8.39 16.24
CA VAL A 321 7.01 9.66 16.99
C VAL A 321 7.77 9.52 18.31
N MET A 322 7.81 8.31 18.87
CA MET A 322 8.46 8.04 20.14
C MET A 322 9.93 7.69 19.92
N LYS A 323 10.76 8.71 19.70
CA LYS A 323 12.22 8.56 19.63
C LYS A 323 12.87 8.57 21.02
N PRO A 324 13.95 7.79 21.27
CA PRO A 324 14.56 6.83 20.35
C PRO A 324 13.77 5.51 20.28
N HIS A 325 13.69 4.91 19.11
CA HIS A 325 13.17 3.56 18.89
C HIS A 325 14.22 2.68 18.23
N ASP A 326 14.16 1.37 18.51
CA ASP A 326 15.19 0.41 18.10
C ASP A 326 15.15 0.08 16.60
N CYS A 327 14.01 0.28 15.94
CA CYS A 327 13.88 0.06 14.50
C CYS A 327 14.46 1.25 13.73
N LYS A 328 15.73 1.16 13.35
CA LYS A 328 16.40 2.12 12.46
C LYS A 328 16.44 1.56 11.04
N PRO A 329 16.15 2.36 10.00
CA PRO A 329 16.36 1.92 8.63
C PRO A 329 17.82 1.56 8.40
N GLN A 330 18.06 0.57 7.56
CA GLN A 330 19.41 0.15 7.15
C GLN A 330 19.47 0.17 5.63
N MET A 331 20.56 0.69 5.09
CA MET A 331 20.85 0.67 3.67
C MET A 331 22.25 0.13 3.48
N THR A 332 22.37 -0.94 2.70
CA THR A 332 23.62 -1.65 2.46
C THR A 332 24.07 -1.46 1.02
N ASP A 333 25.26 -1.97 0.68
CA ASP A 333 25.76 -2.06 -0.69
C ASP A 333 25.91 -0.73 -1.45
N CYS A 334 26.00 0.39 -0.73
CA CYS A 334 26.41 1.68 -1.25
C CYS A 334 27.89 1.62 -1.69
N GLY A 335 28.11 1.27 -2.96
CA GLY A 335 29.42 1.16 -3.59
C GLY A 335 30.11 2.50 -3.87
N PRO A 336 31.22 2.52 -4.64
CA PRO A 336 32.00 3.73 -4.89
C PRO A 336 31.25 4.82 -5.70
N ASN A 337 30.18 4.46 -6.41
CA ASN A 337 29.34 5.37 -7.19
C ASN A 337 28.02 5.72 -6.46
N CYS A 338 27.98 5.54 -5.15
CA CYS A 338 26.82 5.84 -4.32
C CYS A 338 27.13 6.97 -3.34
N GLN A 339 26.19 7.91 -3.19
CA GLN A 339 26.25 8.98 -2.19
C GLN A 339 25.24 8.68 -1.10
N LEU A 340 25.70 8.26 0.07
CA LEU A 340 24.88 8.02 1.26
C LEU A 340 24.88 9.26 2.16
N ASP A 341 23.68 9.69 2.56
CA ASP A 341 23.43 10.66 3.63
C ASP A 341 22.71 9.92 4.77
N ASP A 342 23.44 9.73 5.88
CA ASP A 342 22.99 9.09 7.12
C ASP A 342 23.01 10.05 8.32
N ASP A 343 22.94 11.37 8.07
CA ASP A 343 22.92 12.39 9.12
C ASP A 343 21.70 12.24 10.06
N ASP A 344 20.56 11.76 9.55
CA ASP A 344 19.41 11.31 10.34
C ASP A 344 19.35 9.77 10.38
N GLU A 345 19.70 9.19 11.53
CA GLU A 345 19.67 7.73 11.76
C GLU A 345 18.28 7.09 11.60
N TYR A 346 17.22 7.90 11.46
CA TYR A 346 15.85 7.46 11.22
C TYR A 346 15.35 7.80 9.81
N ALA A 347 16.15 8.46 8.98
CA ALA A 347 15.78 8.90 7.64
C ALA A 347 17.03 8.94 6.75
N ILE A 348 17.53 7.77 6.38
CA ILE A 348 18.71 7.63 5.53
C ILE A 348 18.33 7.79 4.06
N THR A 349 19.19 8.43 3.28
CA THR A 349 19.01 8.60 1.84
C THR A 349 20.26 8.20 1.09
N ALA A 350 20.12 7.61 -0.09
CA ALA A 350 21.26 7.40 -0.97
C ALA A 350 20.93 7.53 -2.44
N GLU A 351 21.90 8.04 -3.19
CA GLU A 351 21.86 8.12 -4.65
C GLU A 351 22.84 7.11 -5.23
N PHE A 352 22.32 6.05 -5.85
CA PHE A 352 23.08 4.96 -6.48
C PHE A 352 23.27 5.21 -7.98
N ASN A 353 24.41 4.74 -8.51
CA ASN A 353 24.74 4.82 -9.93
C ASN A 353 24.57 6.21 -10.53
N TYR A 354 24.97 7.24 -9.77
CA TYR A 354 24.87 8.62 -10.21
C TYR A 354 25.62 8.81 -11.54
N PRO A 355 24.94 9.17 -12.64
CA PRO A 355 25.50 9.00 -13.98
C PRO A 355 26.63 9.99 -14.27
N SER A 356 26.52 11.25 -13.83
CA SER A 356 27.61 12.23 -13.92
C SER A 356 27.29 13.50 -13.13
N PRO A 357 28.28 14.37 -12.83
CA PRO A 357 28.05 15.71 -12.28
C PRO A 357 27.18 16.63 -13.15
N ALA A 358 26.99 16.33 -14.44
CA ALA A 358 26.11 17.08 -15.33
C ALA A 358 24.63 16.68 -15.16
N ALA A 359 24.37 15.51 -14.59
CA ALA A 359 23.01 15.06 -14.31
C ALA A 359 22.38 15.92 -13.20
N PRO A 360 21.05 16.13 -13.22
CA PRO A 360 20.37 16.77 -12.11
C PRO A 360 20.46 15.89 -10.85
N ALA A 361 21.10 16.38 -9.79
CA ALA A 361 21.17 15.67 -8.52
C ALA A 361 19.77 15.33 -7.99
N GLY A 362 19.58 14.10 -7.53
CA GLY A 362 18.32 13.62 -6.97
C GLY A 362 17.24 13.26 -7.99
N ALA A 363 17.53 13.36 -9.30
CA ALA A 363 16.74 12.70 -10.33
C ALA A 363 17.12 11.19 -10.41
N GLY A 364 16.54 10.47 -11.37
CA GLY A 364 16.63 9.00 -11.43
C GLY A 364 15.36 8.33 -10.93
N PHE A 365 15.35 6.99 -10.87
CA PHE A 365 14.22 6.27 -10.30
C PHE A 365 14.14 6.60 -8.80
N ILE A 366 12.99 7.04 -8.32
CA ILE A 366 12.81 7.54 -6.94
C ILE A 366 12.12 6.47 -6.11
N SER A 367 12.72 6.08 -4.99
CA SER A 367 12.10 5.14 -4.05
C SER A 367 12.00 5.78 -2.65
N PRO A 368 10.99 6.64 -2.40
CA PRO A 368 10.74 7.13 -1.07
C PRO A 368 10.01 6.07 -0.24
N SER A 369 10.47 5.82 0.98
CA SER A 369 9.82 4.94 1.95
C SER A 369 9.62 5.69 3.27
N PRO A 370 8.50 6.41 3.45
CA PRO A 370 8.10 6.95 4.73
C PRO A 370 7.41 5.85 5.56
N ALA A 371 8.07 5.26 6.56
CA ALA A 371 7.34 4.56 7.62
C ALA A 371 6.72 5.60 8.56
N ALA A 372 5.46 5.45 8.95
CA ALA A 372 4.59 6.61 9.18
C ALA A 372 4.72 7.34 10.57
N PRO A 373 4.41 8.66 10.68
CA PRO A 373 4.48 9.49 11.90
C PRO A 373 3.27 9.50 12.87
N ALA A 374 3.39 8.90 14.07
CA ALA A 374 2.33 8.72 15.08
C ALA A 374 1.31 9.88 15.27
N PRO A 375 0.06 9.56 15.69
CA PRO A 375 -1.01 10.55 15.79
C PRO A 375 -0.75 11.59 16.88
N GLY A 376 -0.88 12.86 16.49
CA GLY A 376 -0.91 13.99 17.40
C GLY A 376 -1.97 13.84 18.49
N SER A 377 -1.56 14.17 19.71
CA SER A 377 -2.36 14.10 20.93
C SER A 377 -3.75 14.75 20.82
N ARG A 378 -4.81 13.98 21.12
CA ARG A 378 -6.05 14.51 21.70
C ARG A 378 -6.47 13.69 22.94
N SER A 379 -6.27 14.33 24.09
CA SER A 379 -7.10 14.36 25.31
C SER A 379 -7.81 13.09 25.83
N SER A 380 -7.19 12.50 26.86
CA SER A 380 -7.77 12.01 28.13
C SER A 380 -8.95 11.01 28.14
N SER A 381 -8.65 9.73 28.37
CA SER A 381 -9.23 8.90 29.45
C SER A 381 -8.36 7.66 29.70
N PRO A 382 -8.24 7.14 30.94
CA PRO A 382 -7.27 6.09 31.26
C PRO A 382 -7.92 4.71 31.13
N GLU A 383 -7.45 3.92 30.16
CA GLU A 383 -7.74 2.49 30.10
C GLU A 383 -6.43 1.68 30.15
N ARG A 384 -6.45 0.61 30.94
CA ARG A 384 -5.29 -0.21 31.30
C ARG A 384 -4.84 -1.05 30.11
N LEU A 385 -3.59 -0.87 29.68
CA LEU A 385 -2.90 -1.77 28.74
C LEU A 385 -2.34 -3.00 29.49
N PRO A 386 -2.57 -4.24 29.00
CA PRO A 386 -1.71 -5.39 29.29
C PRO A 386 -0.52 -5.49 28.30
N ALA A 387 0.35 -6.47 28.57
CA ALA A 387 1.78 -6.51 28.28
C ALA A 387 2.24 -6.64 26.81
N ARG A 388 3.47 -6.15 26.58
CA ARG A 388 4.30 -6.23 25.35
C ARG A 388 4.34 -7.61 24.68
N PRO A 389 4.30 -7.69 23.33
CA PRO A 389 4.92 -8.75 22.55
C PRO A 389 6.39 -8.40 22.17
N PRO A 390 7.18 -9.36 21.64
CA PRO A 390 8.65 -9.27 21.61
C PRO A 390 9.17 -8.42 20.44
N THR A 391 10.39 -7.91 20.63
CA THR A 391 11.23 -7.17 19.69
C THR A 391 11.33 -7.87 18.33
N ARG A 392 10.81 -7.22 17.28
CA ARG A 392 11.07 -7.56 15.87
C ARG A 392 12.26 -6.76 15.35
N SER A 393 13.11 -7.42 14.57
CA SER A 393 14.24 -6.84 13.85
C SER A 393 13.75 -6.36 12.50
N CYS A 394 13.91 -5.06 12.22
CA CYS A 394 13.71 -4.50 10.89
C CYS A 394 14.99 -4.74 10.08
N ALA A 395 14.94 -5.60 9.06
CA ALA A 395 16.06 -5.78 8.13
C ALA A 395 15.54 -5.45 6.72
N ALA A 396 16.11 -4.40 6.12
CA ALA A 396 16.10 -4.21 4.68
C ALA A 396 17.48 -4.70 4.20
N THR A 397 17.48 -5.59 3.22
CA THR A 397 18.67 -6.08 2.50
C THR A 397 18.53 -5.73 1.05
#